data_AF-A0A3A0BFK2-F1
#
_entry.id   AF-A0A3A0BFK2-F1
#
_cell.length_a   1.000
_cell.length_b   1.000
_cell.length_c   1.000
_cell.angle_alpha   90.00
_cell.angle_beta   90.00
_cell.angle_gamma   90.00
#
_symmetry.space_group_name_H-M   'P 1'
#
loop_
_entity.id
_entity.type
_entity.pdbx_description
1 polymer ?
#
loop_
_entity_poly.entity_id
_entity_poly.type
_entity_poly.pdbx_seq_one_letter_code
_entity_poly.pdbx_strand_id
1 'polypeptide(L)' 'TNALLMIPAGQIEYDFGEGSFQRHCKRTIQSGARLEVVDLPSLGLDLDDPEDLELIRKLEAQKT' A
#
# COMPACT_ATOMS: atom_id res chain seq x y z
N THR A 1 -0.46 -0.98 4.04
CA THR A 1 -0.47 -1.39 2.62
C THR A 1 -1.59 -0.64 1.96
N ASN A 2 -1.28 0.36 1.16
CA ASN A 2 -2.29 1.24 0.60
C ASN A 2 -2.99 0.58 -0.60
N ALA A 3 -2.23 -0.19 -1.39
CA ALA A 3 -2.77 -0.97 -2.50
C ALA A 3 -2.15 -2.37 -2.55
N LEU A 4 -2.95 -3.36 -2.96
CA LEU A 4 -2.53 -4.74 -3.16
C LEU A 4 -3.08 -5.26 -4.49
N LEU A 5 -2.18 -5.69 -5.39
CA LEU A 5 -2.53 -6.38 -6.63
C LEU A 5 -2.15 -7.85 -6.51
N MET A 6 -3.07 -8.76 -6.84
CA MET A 6 -2.87 -10.20 -6.67
C MET A 6 -3.43 -11.00 -7.85
N ILE A 7 -2.61 -11.91 -8.38
CA ILE A 7 -2.96 -12.76 -9.52
C ILE A 7 -2.42 -14.18 -9.27
N PRO A 8 -3.29 -15.22 -9.23
CA PRO A 8 -4.74 -15.15 -9.12
C PRO A 8 -5.20 -14.54 -7.79
N ALA A 9 -6.40 -13.96 -7.75
CA ALA A 9 -6.96 -13.40 -6.53
C ALA A 9 -7.09 -14.47 -5.42
N GLY A 10 -6.91 -14.07 -4.17
CA GLY A 10 -7.12 -14.92 -2.99
C GLY A 10 -5.98 -15.89 -2.68
N GLN A 11 -4.77 -15.71 -3.25
CA GLN A 11 -3.62 -16.55 -2.92
C GLN A 11 -3.13 -16.41 -1.47
N ILE A 12 -3.40 -15.27 -0.83
CA ILE A 12 -3.17 -15.07 0.60
C ILE A 12 -4.40 -14.40 1.21
N GLU A 13 -4.54 -14.53 2.53
CA GLU A 13 -5.54 -13.79 3.28
C GLU A 13 -5.25 -12.28 3.27
N TYR A 14 -6.26 -11.48 2.92
CA TYR A 14 -6.20 -10.02 2.94
C TYR A 14 -6.39 -9.50 4.36
N ASP A 15 -5.43 -8.72 4.85
CA ASP A 15 -5.37 -8.31 6.25
C ASP A 15 -4.75 -6.91 6.35
N PHE A 16 -5.60 -5.93 6.04
CA PHE A 16 -5.29 -4.51 6.07
C PHE A 16 -5.29 -3.93 7.49
N GLY A 17 -4.77 -2.70 7.62
CA GLY A 17 -4.57 -2.02 8.90
C GLY A 17 -3.10 -1.90 9.30
N GLU A 18 -2.87 -1.61 10.58
CA GLU A 18 -1.53 -1.41 11.14
C GLU A 18 -0.64 -2.63 10.91
N GLY A 19 0.58 -2.42 10.41
CA GLY A 19 1.53 -3.50 10.12
C GLY A 19 1.12 -4.45 8.98
N SER A 20 0.06 -4.13 8.22
CA SER A 20 -0.44 -4.96 7.12
C SER A 20 0.62 -5.24 6.05
N PHE A 21 1.53 -4.30 5.79
CA PHE A 21 2.56 -4.45 4.77
C PHE A 21 3.48 -5.63 5.05
N GLN A 22 4.00 -5.72 6.27
CA GLN A 22 4.85 -6.81 6.70
C GLN A 22 4.09 -8.14 6.71
N ARG A 23 2.83 -8.15 7.14
CA ARG A 23 1.98 -9.35 7.11
C ARG A 23 1.76 -9.85 5.68
N HIS A 24 1.37 -8.97 4.76
CA HIS A 24 1.20 -9.32 3.35
C HIS A 24 2.50 -9.85 2.74
N CYS A 25 3.64 -9.16 2.92
CA CYS A 25 4.93 -9.62 2.39
C CYS A 25 5.30 -11.02 2.88
N LYS A 26 5.15 -11.27 4.20
CA LYS A 26 5.44 -12.57 4.80
C LYS A 26 4.55 -13.67 4.20
N ARG A 27 3.25 -13.43 4.07
CA ARG A 27 2.31 -14.41 3.51
C ARG A 27 2.60 -14.70 2.03
N THR A 28 2.93 -13.68 1.23
CA THR A 28 3.31 -13.86 -0.19
C THR A 28 4.56 -14.72 -0.34
N ILE A 29 5.59 -14.47 0.48
CA ILE A 29 6.81 -15.29 0.45
C ILE A 29 6.50 -16.73 0.88
N GLN A 30 5.66 -16.91 1.90
CA GLN A 30 5.27 -18.24 2.40
C GLN A 30 4.39 -19.02 1.40
N SER A 31 3.57 -18.35 0.60
CA SER A 31 2.78 -19.00 -0.46
C SER A 31 3.61 -19.35 -1.70
N GLY A 32 4.88 -18.95 -1.76
CA GLY A 32 5.76 -19.14 -2.92
C GLY A 32 5.43 -18.21 -4.08
N ALA A 33 4.58 -17.20 -3.87
CA ALA A 33 4.23 -16.22 -4.88
C ALA A 33 5.35 -15.19 -5.08
N ARG A 34 5.41 -14.59 -6.27
CA ARG A 34 6.30 -13.46 -6.55
C ARG A 34 5.82 -12.24 -5.76
N LEU A 35 6.74 -11.63 -5.01
CA LEU A 35 6.51 -10.37 -4.30
C LEU A 35 7.19 -9.21 -5.04
N GLU A 36 6.44 -8.16 -5.35
CA GLU A 36 6.94 -6.90 -5.89
C GLU A 36 6.43 -5.76 -5.02
N VAL A 37 7.35 -4.96 -4.48
CA VAL A 37 7.02 -3.74 -3.72
C VAL A 37 7.17 -2.55 -4.66
N VAL A 38 6.08 -1.83 -4.85
CA VAL A 38 6.01 -0.69 -5.76
C VAL A 38 5.82 0.57 -4.91
N ASP A 39 6.84 1.43 -4.90
CA ASP A 39 6.79 2.72 -4.23
C ASP A 39 6.24 3.78 -5.19
N LEU A 40 5.00 4.19 -4.95
CA LEU A 40 4.30 5.21 -5.73
C LEU A 40 3.82 6.32 -4.79
N PRO A 41 4.52 7.46 -4.73
CA PRO A 41 4.14 8.57 -3.84
C PRO A 41 2.70 9.08 -4.07
N SER A 42 2.17 8.92 -5.29
CA SER A 42 0.80 9.29 -5.63
C SER A 42 -0.27 8.34 -5.10
N LEU A 43 0.11 7.16 -4.60
CA LEU A 43 -0.79 6.11 -4.10
C LEU A 43 -0.45 5.67 -2.67
N GLY A 44 0.73 6.01 -2.17
CA GLY A 44 1.24 5.62 -0.84
C GLY A 44 0.79 6.50 0.32
N LEU A 45 -0.05 7.51 0.09
CA LEU A 45 -0.63 8.36 1.13
C LEU A 45 -2.11 7.99 1.33
N ASP A 46 -2.44 7.44 2.49
CA ASP A 46 -3.82 7.29 2.96
C ASP A 46 -4.27 8.61 3.60
N LEU A 47 -5.57 8.95 3.51
CA LEU A 47 -6.13 10.19 4.03
C LEU A 47 -7.04 9.84 5.21
N ASP A 48 -6.45 9.70 6.39
CA ASP A 48 -7.14 9.26 7.60
C ASP A 48 -7.31 10.41 8.61
N ASP A 49 -6.31 11.30 8.69
CA ASP A 49 -6.27 12.43 9.61
C ASP A 49 -6.33 13.79 8.87
N PRO A 50 -6.80 14.87 9.53
CA PRO A 50 -6.83 16.21 8.92
C PRO A 50 -5.48 16.69 8.38
N GLU A 51 -4.38 16.31 9.02
CA GLU A 51 -3.01 16.64 8.63
C GLU A 51 -2.62 16.05 7.27
N ASP A 52 -3.20 14.92 6.87
CA ASP A 52 -2.92 14.27 5.58
C ASP A 52 -3.40 15.13 4.41
N LEU A 53 -4.47 15.91 4.61
CA LEU A 53 -5.00 16.84 3.60
C LEU A 53 -3.98 17.94 3.26
N GLU A 54 -3.25 18.43 4.27
CA GLU A 54 -2.19 19.42 4.04
C GLU A 54 -1.01 18.83 3.28
N LEU A 55 -0.72 17.54 3.49
CA LEU A 55 0.31 16.83 2.73
C LEU A 55 -0.12 16.66 1.25
N ILE A 56 -1.38 16.34 0.98
CA ILE A 56 -1.92 16.29 -0.39
C ILE A 56 -1.78 17.64 -1.09
N ARG A 57 -2.17 18.74 -0.44
CA ARG A 57 -2.04 20.09 -1.02
C ARG A 57 -0.60 20.42 -1.41
N LYS A 58 0.37 20.01 -0.58
CA LYS A 58 1.81 20.18 -0.90
C LYS A 58 2.22 19.34 -2.12
N LEU A 59 1.76 18.09 -2.20
CA LEU A 59 2.04 17.21 -3.34
C LEU A 59 1.42 17.75 -4.65
N GLU A 60 0.22 18.34 -4.59
CA GLU A 60 -0.41 18.98 -5.74
C GLU A 60 0.34 20.23 -6.21
N ALA A 61 0.77 21.09 -5.28
CA ALA A 61 1.52 22.30 -5.60
C ALA A 61 2.88 22.00 -6.27
N GLN A 62 3.49 20.85 -6.00
CA GLN A 62 4.75 20.41 -6.58
C GLN A 62 4.62 19.78 -7.98
N LYS A 63 3.40 19.52 -8.46
CA LYS A 63 3.14 19.00 -9.81
C LYS A 63 3.13 20.09 -10.91
N THR A 64 3.41 21.34 -10.55
CA THR A 64 3.50 22.49 -11.46
C THR A 64 4.95 22.73 -11.87
#